data_AF-A0A017RT86-F1
#
_entry.id   AF-A0A017RT86-F1
#
_cell.length_a   1.000
_cell.length_b   1.000
_cell.length_c   1.000
_cell.angle_alpha   90.00
_cell.angle_beta   90.00
_cell.angle_gamma   90.00
#
_symmetry.space_group_name_H-M   'P 1'
#
loop_
_entity.id
_entity.type
_entity.pdbx_description
1 polymer ?
#
loop_
_entity_poly.entity_id
_entity_poly.type
_entity_poly.pdbx_seq_one_letter_code
_entity_poly.pdbx_strand_id
1 'polypeptide(L)' 'MDNRIFYKLSYGLYVVSSVKDKVFNGQIANTVFQISSEPATIAISINRNNLTHES' A
#
# COMPACT_ATOMS: atom_id res chain seq x y z
N MET A 1 13.56 16.92 15.24
CA MET A 1 13.32 16.43 13.87
C MET A 1 12.17 17.24 13.29
N ASP A 2 12.29 17.72 12.05
CA ASP A 2 11.22 18.48 11.38
C ASP A 2 10.40 17.55 10.48
N ASN A 3 9.18 17.23 10.89
CA ASN A 3 8.31 16.28 10.18
C ASN A 3 7.78 16.82 8.85
N ARG A 4 7.91 18.13 8.58
CA ARG A 4 7.44 18.72 7.33
C ARG A 4 8.16 18.16 6.10
N ILE A 5 9.33 17.55 6.30
CA ILE A 5 10.10 16.92 5.23
C ILE A 5 9.33 15.76 4.58
N PHE A 6 8.49 15.04 5.33
CA PHE A 6 7.73 13.89 4.81
C PHE A 6 6.65 14.31 3.80
N TYR A 7 6.11 15.53 3.92
CA TYR A 7 5.09 16.04 2.99
C TYR A 7 5.66 16.38 1.60
N LYS A 8 6.99 16.43 1.45
CA LYS A 8 7.63 16.61 0.14
C LYS A 8 7.70 15.31 -0.67
N LEU A 9 7.45 14.16 -0.05
CA LEU A 9 7.39 12.87 -0.76
C LEU A 9 6.11 12.82 -1.60
N SER A 10 6.27 12.55 -2.89
CA SER A 10 5.15 12.40 -3.81
C SER A 10 4.61 10.97 -3.76
N TYR A 11 3.29 10.85 -3.74
CA TYR A 11 2.57 9.59 -3.75
C TYR A 11 1.43 9.66 -4.75
N GLY A 12 1.11 8.51 -5.35
CA GLY A 12 -0.18 8.33 -6.03
C GLY A 12 -1.30 8.08 -5.02
N LEU A 13 -2.50 7.82 -5.53
CA LEU A 13 -3.65 7.40 -4.74
C LEU A 13 -4.28 6.17 -5.39
N TYR A 14 -4.35 5.07 -4.63
CA TYR A 14 -4.74 3.76 -5.15
C TYR A 14 -5.78 3.11 -4.24
N VAL A 15 -6.59 2.21 -4.82
CA VAL A 15 -7.37 1.23 -4.07
C VAL A 15 -6.59 -0.07 -4.04
N VAL A 16 -6.29 -0.59 -2.86
CA VAL A 16 -5.69 -1.91 -2.65
C VAL A 16 -6.75 -2.84 -2.10
N SER A 17 -7.03 -3.94 -2.81
CA SER A 17 -8.01 -4.94 -2.40
C SER A 17 -7.36 -6.29 -2.09
N SER A 18 -8.02 -7.07 -1.27
CA SER A 18 -7.63 -8.46 -1.02
C SER A 18 -8.85 -9.34 -0.81
N VAL A 19 -8.66 -10.65 -0.97
CA VAL A 19 -9.69 -11.66 -0.75
C VAL A 19 -9.08 -12.81 0.04
N LYS A 20 -9.66 -13.11 1.20
CA LYS A 20 -9.28 -14.24 2.04
C LYS A 20 -10.53 -14.95 2.53
N ASP A 21 -10.56 -16.28 2.43
CA ASP A 21 -11.70 -17.10 2.86
C ASP A 21 -13.07 -16.62 2.34
N LYS A 22 -13.09 -16.13 1.08
CA LYS A 22 -14.25 -15.51 0.40
C LYS A 22 -14.72 -14.17 0.99
N VAL A 23 -13.99 -13.60 1.94
CA VAL A 23 -14.21 -12.24 2.44
C VAL A 23 -13.44 -11.27 1.55
N PHE A 24 -14.17 -10.34 0.93
CA PHE A 24 -13.62 -9.27 0.11
C PHE A 24 -13.37 -8.04 0.96
N ASN A 25 -12.23 -7.39 0.77
CA ASN A 25 -11.93 -6.12 1.42
C ASN A 25 -11.10 -5.21 0.50
N GLY A 26 -11.06 -3.93 0.84
CA GLY A 26 -10.22 -2.96 0.17
C GLY A 26 -10.01 -1.69 0.99
N GLN A 27 -8.93 -0.98 0.70
CA GLN A 27 -8.57 0.28 1.35
C GLN A 27 -7.96 1.26 0.35
N ILE A 28 -7.98 2.54 0.70
CA ILE A 28 -7.15 3.55 0.04
C ILE A 28 -5.72 3.44 0.57
N ALA A 29 -4.74 3.44 -0.33
CA ALA A 29 -3.32 3.49 -0.01
C ALA A 29 -2.59 4.47 -0.93
N ASN A 30 -1.66 5.24 -0.38
CA ASN A 30 -0.79 6.13 -1.13
C ASN A 30 0.62 5.54 -1.32
N THR A 31 1.04 4.64 -0.43
CA THR A 31 2.38 4.05 -0.42
C THR A 31 2.42 2.78 -1.27
N VAL A 32 2.52 2.97 -2.59
CA VAL A 32 2.55 1.92 -3.62
C VAL A 32 3.64 2.26 -4.63
N PHE A 33 4.64 1.38 -4.79
CA PHE A 33 5.80 1.63 -5.67
C PHE A 33 6.29 0.36 -6.36
N GLN A 34 6.76 0.48 -7.61
CA GLN A 34 7.53 -0.58 -8.25
C GLN A 34 8.95 -0.63 -7.69
N ILE A 35 9.41 -1.83 -7.36
CA ILE A 35 10.73 -2.07 -6.74
C ILE A 35 11.67 -2.92 -7.60
N SER A 36 11.15 -3.61 -8.62
CA SER A 36 11.94 -4.35 -9.61
C SER A 36 11.24 -4.34 -10.96
N SER A 37 12.02 -4.35 -12.05
CA SER A 37 11.53 -4.49 -13.43
C SER A 37 11.44 -5.94 -13.88
N GLU A 38 12.36 -6.81 -13.42
CA GLU A 38 12.39 -8.23 -13.79
C GLU A 38 12.73 -9.11 -12.57
N PRO A 39 11.77 -9.94 -12.08
CA PRO A 39 10.34 -9.86 -12.39
C PRO A 39 9.75 -8.52 -11.92
N ALA A 40 8.75 -8.02 -12.64
CA ALA A 40 8.04 -6.81 -12.24
C ALA A 40 7.40 -6.98 -10.86
N THR A 41 7.87 -6.19 -9.89
CA THR A 41 7.49 -6.36 -8.47
C THR A 41 7.06 -5.03 -7.86
N ILE A 42 5.97 -5.03 -7.09
CA ILE A 42 5.39 -3.84 -6.44
C ILE A 42 5.46 -4.03 -4.93
N ALA A 43 5.91 -3.01 -4.21
CA ALA A 43 5.82 -2.92 -2.76
C ALA A 43 4.63 -2.02 -2.38
N ILE A 44 3.85 -2.50 -1.39
CA ILE A 44 2.74 -1.77 -0.78
C ILE A 44 2.93 -1.74 0.73
N SER A 45 2.69 -0.58 1.36
CA SER A 45 2.69 -0.47 2.81
C SER A 45 1.26 -0.41 3.34
N ILE A 46 0.88 -1.42 4.12
CA ILE A 46 -0.46 -1.58 4.69
C ILE A 46 -0.33 -1.61 6.22
N ASN A 47 -1.20 -0.89 6.93
CA ASN A 47 -1.23 -0.94 8.39
C ASN A 47 -1.67 -2.34 8.85
N ARG A 48 -0.97 -2.93 9.83
CA ARG A 48 -1.28 -4.27 10.34
C ARG A 48 -2.66 -4.41 10.96
N ASN A 49 -3.27 -3.31 11.38
CA ASN A 49 -4.61 -3.29 11.95
C ASN A 49 -5.72 -3.24 10.90
N ASN A 50 -5.39 -3.20 9.60
CA ASN A 50 -6.38 -3.18 8.53
C ASN A 50 -6.62 -4.61 8.03
N LEU A 51 -7.89 -4.96 7.78
CA LEU A 51 -8.28 -6.28 7.28
C LEU A 51 -7.59 -6.66 5.96
N THR A 52 -7.25 -5.67 5.13
CA THR A 52 -6.45 -5.78 3.90
C THR A 52 -5.01 -6.26 4.12
N HIS A 53 -4.50 -6.25 5.36
CA HIS A 53 -3.20 -6.82 5.72
C HIS A 53 -3.29 -8.31 6.06
N GLU A 54 -4.44 -8.78 6.52
CA GLU A 54 -4.63 -10.14 7.04
C GLU A 54 -4.75 -11.19 5.93
N SER A 55 -4.65 -10.78 4.67
CA SER A 55 -4.78 -11.58 3.44
C SER A 55 -3.86 -12.79 3.39
#